data_AF-K9T3E2-F1
#
_entry.id   AF-K9T3E2-F1
#
_cell.length_a   1.000
_cell.length_b   1.000
_cell.length_c   1.000
_cell.angle_alpha   90.00
_cell.angle_beta   90.00
_cell.angle_gamma   90.00
#
_symmetry.space_group_name_H-M   'P 1'
#
loop_
_entity.id
_entity.type
_entity.pdbx_description
1 polymer ?
#
loop_
_entity_poly.entity_id
_entity_poly.type
_entity_poly.pdbx_seq_one_letter_code
_entity_poly.pdbx_strand_id
1 'polypeptide(L)'
;MSCHLIWLVPLLLGVLPLPVKAFPSDDEIAVLAERFCQLESASPQDYEEVFVEEFNKWINSGSVTLEEVEDEASNQALGEAVGDRLGVHMAQKCPRKIQELQALGIFDN
;
A
#
# COMPACT_ATOMS: atom_id res chain seq x y z
N MET A 1 55.28 25.06 13.20
CA MET A 1 54.84 24.51 11.91
C MET A 1 54.94 23.00 11.98
N SER A 2 53.81 22.31 12.06
CA SER A 2 53.68 20.90 11.68
C SER A 2 52.22 20.67 11.27
N CYS A 3 52.01 20.52 9.96
CA CYS A 3 50.75 20.16 9.34
C CYS A 3 50.63 18.64 9.33
N HIS A 4 49.62 18.09 10.01
CA HIS A 4 49.16 16.72 9.77
C HIS A 4 47.64 16.77 9.60
N LEU A 5 47.21 17.00 8.37
CA LEU A 5 46.65 15.97 7.47
C LEU A 5 45.50 15.17 8.11
N ILE A 6 44.30 15.69 7.81
CA ILE A 6 43.04 14.99 7.58
C ILE A 6 43.24 13.49 7.32
N TRP A 7 42.67 12.66 8.18
CA TRP A 7 42.22 11.31 7.83
C TRP A 7 40.75 11.18 8.25
N LEU A 8 39.93 11.85 7.45
CA LEU A 8 38.49 11.65 7.39
C LEU A 8 38.20 10.36 6.62
N VAL A 9 37.29 9.55 7.18
CA VAL A 9 36.40 8.57 6.52
C VAL A 9 37.07 7.19 6.27
N PRO A 10 36.44 6.06 6.70
CA PRO A 10 35.04 5.79 6.43
C PRO A 10 34.18 5.29 7.60
N LEU A 11 33.21 6.13 7.96
CA LEU A 11 31.87 5.75 8.45
C LEU A 11 31.03 5.13 7.31
N LEU A 12 31.58 4.18 6.55
CA LEU A 12 30.92 3.53 5.40
C LEU A 12 30.82 2.01 5.57
N LEU A 13 30.57 1.54 6.80
CA LEU A 13 30.26 0.14 7.05
C LEU A 13 28.94 0.07 7.81
N GLY A 14 27.87 -0.30 7.09
CA GLY A 14 26.83 -1.14 7.70
C GLY A 14 25.40 -0.62 7.71
N VAL A 15 25.07 0.54 7.15
CA VAL A 15 23.67 0.82 6.77
C VAL A 15 23.46 0.30 5.36
N LEU A 16 23.45 -1.03 5.22
CA LEU A 16 22.65 -1.63 4.16
C LEU A 16 21.23 -1.10 4.41
N PRO A 17 20.55 -0.50 3.41
CA PRO A 17 19.14 -0.24 3.58
C PRO A 17 18.52 -1.61 3.86
N LEU A 18 17.97 -1.78 5.07
CA LEU A 18 17.04 -2.85 5.34
C LEU A 18 16.03 -2.80 4.19
N PRO A 19 15.64 -3.94 3.59
CA PRO A 19 14.60 -3.94 2.58
C PRO A 19 13.40 -3.24 3.22
N VAL A 20 13.17 -1.99 2.81
CA VAL A 20 12.00 -1.24 3.20
C VAL A 20 10.90 -2.03 2.54
N LYS A 21 10.10 -2.76 3.32
CA LYS A 21 8.94 -3.48 2.80
C LYS A 21 8.20 -2.51 1.88
N ALA A 22 8.14 -2.84 0.60
CA ALA A 22 7.47 -2.03 -0.39
C ALA A 22 5.97 -2.28 -0.19
N PHE A 23 5.39 -1.46 0.68
CA PHE A 23 3.96 -1.31 0.79
C PHE A 23 3.53 -0.09 0.00
N PRO A 24 2.32 -0.10 -0.58
CA PRO A 24 1.76 1.10 -1.15
C PRO A 24 1.70 2.19 -0.08
N SER A 25 2.05 3.40 -0.51
CA SER A 25 1.96 4.60 0.31
C SER A 25 0.51 4.91 0.69
N ASP A 26 0.32 5.72 1.72
CA ASP A 26 -1.03 6.14 2.12
C ASP A 26 -1.74 6.93 1.01
N ASP A 27 -1.00 7.72 0.23
CA ASP A 27 -1.53 8.46 -0.91
C ASP A 27 -2.05 7.52 -2.03
N GLU A 28 -1.31 6.45 -2.33
CA GLU A 28 -1.74 5.43 -3.30
C GLU A 28 -3.02 4.72 -2.85
N ILE A 29 -3.15 4.43 -1.55
CA ILE A 29 -4.36 3.82 -0.99
C ILE A 29 -5.53 4.83 -0.98
N ALA A 30 -5.26 6.11 -0.74
CA ALA A 30 -6.27 7.17 -0.80
C ALA A 30 -6.83 7.35 -2.22
N VAL A 31 -5.99 7.17 -3.25
CA VAL A 31 -6.43 7.13 -4.65
C VAL A 31 -7.34 5.94 -4.92
N LEU A 32 -6.97 4.73 -4.45
CA LEU A 32 -7.83 3.56 -4.56
C LEU A 32 -9.20 3.80 -3.88
N ALA A 33 -9.20 4.35 -2.66
CA ALA A 33 -10.42 4.69 -1.93
C ALA A 33 -11.31 5.66 -2.73
N GLU A 34 -10.71 6.68 -3.35
CA GLU A 34 -11.44 7.63 -4.19
C GLU A 34 -12.07 6.97 -5.42
N ARG A 35 -11.35 6.06 -6.09
CA ARG A 35 -11.90 5.28 -7.20
C ARG A 35 -13.05 4.40 -6.75
N PHE A 36 -12.92 3.72 -5.61
CA PHE A 36 -14.00 2.91 -5.03
C PHE A 36 -15.24 3.76 -4.70
N CYS A 37 -15.04 4.97 -4.17
CA CYS A 37 -16.13 5.90 -3.88
C CYS A 37 -16.87 6.38 -5.14
N GLN A 38 -16.21 6.38 -6.31
CA GLN A 38 -16.78 6.82 -7.58
C GLN A 38 -17.51 5.72 -8.36
N LEU A 39 -17.34 4.45 -7.98
CA LEU A 39 -18.05 3.35 -8.61
C LEU A 39 -19.56 3.50 -8.41
N GLU A 40 -20.34 3.47 -9.50
CA GLU A 40 -21.81 3.50 -9.42
C GLU A 40 -22.40 2.15 -8.99
N SER A 41 -21.59 1.09 -9.09
CA SER A 41 -21.99 -0.29 -8.89
C SER A 41 -21.82 -0.80 -7.45
N ALA A 42 -22.56 -1.87 -7.14
CA ALA A 42 -22.45 -2.67 -5.92
C ALA A 42 -21.92 -4.11 -6.22
N SER A 43 -21.49 -4.38 -7.45
CA SER A 43 -20.98 -5.71 -7.81
C SER A 43 -19.57 -5.90 -7.26
N PRO A 44 -19.26 -7.02 -6.60
CA PRO A 44 -17.90 -7.33 -6.17
C PRO A 44 -16.88 -7.28 -7.31
N GLN A 45 -17.29 -7.65 -8.52
CA GLN A 45 -16.42 -7.70 -9.71
C GLN A 45 -15.88 -6.32 -10.10
N ASP A 46 -16.69 -5.27 -9.99
CA ASP A 46 -16.23 -3.91 -10.36
C ASP A 46 -15.19 -3.37 -9.36
N TYR A 47 -15.32 -3.74 -8.07
CA TYR A 47 -14.30 -3.40 -7.06
C TYR A 47 -13.02 -4.20 -7.27
N GLU A 48 -13.14 -5.49 -7.62
CA GLU A 48 -12.00 -6.34 -7.94
C GLU A 48 -11.23 -5.80 -9.15
N GLU A 49 -11.93 -5.40 -10.22
CA GLU A 49 -11.30 -4.81 -11.41
C GLU A 49 -10.51 -3.54 -11.06
N VAL A 50 -11.11 -2.61 -10.32
CA VAL A 50 -10.42 -1.38 -9.89
C VAL A 50 -9.25 -1.69 -8.96
N PHE A 51 -9.38 -2.65 -8.05
CA PHE A 51 -8.30 -3.07 -7.17
C PHE A 51 -7.13 -3.63 -7.97
N VAL A 52 -7.39 -4.57 -8.88
CA VAL A 52 -6.36 -5.20 -9.72
C VAL A 52 -5.65 -4.16 -10.58
N GLU A 53 -6.38 -3.18 -11.12
CA GLU A 53 -5.78 -2.07 -11.86
C GLU A 53 -4.81 -1.23 -11.02
N GLU A 54 -5.21 -0.81 -9.82
CA GLU A 54 -4.33 -0.03 -8.92
C GLU A 54 -3.16 -0.87 -8.41
N PHE A 55 -3.43 -2.13 -8.05
CA PHE A 55 -2.40 -3.07 -7.60
C PHE A 55 -1.31 -3.28 -8.65
N ASN A 56 -1.69 -3.44 -9.92
CA ASN A 56 -0.74 -3.51 -11.02
C ASN A 56 0.08 -2.22 -11.17
N LYS A 57 -0.48 -1.04 -10.88
CA LYS A 57 0.28 0.22 -10.86
C LYS A 57 1.32 0.20 -9.74
N TRP A 58 0.96 -0.29 -8.56
CA TRP A 58 1.89 -0.40 -7.42
C TRP A 58 3.04 -1.37 -7.70
N ILE A 59 2.78 -2.47 -8.40
CA ILE A 59 3.84 -3.37 -8.88
C ILE A 59 4.76 -2.63 -9.87
N ASN A 60 4.18 -1.92 -10.83
CA ASN A 60 4.96 -1.21 -11.86
C ASN A 60 5.77 -0.03 -11.32
N SER A 61 5.29 0.65 -10.27
CA SER A 61 6.02 1.73 -9.59
C SER A 61 7.09 1.22 -8.63
N GLY A 62 7.06 -0.08 -8.29
CA GLY A 62 7.88 -0.67 -7.24
C GLY A 62 7.39 -0.36 -5.82
N SER A 63 6.16 0.13 -5.68
CA SER A 63 5.50 0.32 -4.38
C SER A 63 5.06 -1.01 -3.76
N VAL A 64 4.91 -2.06 -4.56
CA VAL A 64 4.75 -3.46 -4.14
C VAL A 64 5.72 -4.30 -4.96
N THR A 65 6.47 -5.21 -4.34
CA THR A 65 7.34 -6.14 -5.07
C THR A 65 6.67 -7.48 -5.33
N LEU A 66 7.06 -8.18 -6.39
CA LEU A 66 6.58 -9.54 -6.64
C LEU A 66 6.95 -10.50 -5.51
N GLU A 67 8.11 -10.30 -4.86
CA GLU A 67 8.54 -11.11 -3.71
C GLU A 67 7.54 -11.01 -2.55
N GLU A 68 6.99 -9.82 -2.28
CA GLU A 68 5.99 -9.62 -1.23
C GLU A 68 4.63 -10.24 -1.57
N VAL A 69 4.31 -10.36 -2.86
CA VAL A 69 3.07 -11.00 -3.32
C VAL A 69 3.19 -12.52 -3.32
N GLU A 70 4.38 -13.05 -3.64
CA GLU A 70 4.66 -14.49 -3.66
C GLU A 70 4.89 -15.08 -2.26
N ASP A 71 5.44 -14.30 -1.33
CA ASP A 71 5.58 -14.70 0.08
C ASP A 71 4.23 -14.59 0.80
N GLU A 72 3.68 -15.72 1.25
CA GLU A 72 2.35 -15.81 1.86
C GLU A 72 2.18 -14.88 3.07
N ALA A 73 3.19 -14.79 3.94
CA ALA A 73 3.14 -13.95 5.13
C ALA A 73 3.17 -12.46 4.78
N SER A 74 3.97 -12.08 3.78
CA SER A 74 4.03 -10.70 3.28
C SER A 74 2.78 -10.31 2.53
N ASN A 75 2.21 -11.21 1.72
CA ASN A 75 0.98 -10.97 0.99
C ASN A 75 -0.22 -10.82 1.94
N GLN A 76 -0.29 -11.64 3.00
CA GLN A 76 -1.28 -11.47 4.05
C GLN A 76 -1.13 -10.11 4.75
N ALA A 77 0.08 -9.74 5.17
CA ALA A 77 0.34 -8.46 5.82
C ALA A 77 0.04 -7.27 4.90
N LEU A 78 0.26 -7.40 3.59
CA LEU A 78 -0.09 -6.43 2.56
C LEU A 78 -1.60 -6.28 2.43
N GLY A 79 -2.34 -7.39 2.35
CA GLY A 79 -3.80 -7.38 2.32
C GLY A 79 -4.40 -6.71 3.54
N GLU A 80 -3.93 -7.05 4.75
CA GLU A 80 -4.37 -6.44 6.00
C GLU A 80 -4.08 -4.93 6.04
N ALA A 81 -2.83 -4.53 5.74
CA ALA A 81 -2.44 -3.12 5.78
C ALA A 81 -3.18 -2.26 4.75
N VAL A 82 -3.41 -2.79 3.55
CA VAL A 82 -4.18 -2.10 2.50
C VAL A 82 -5.65 -2.03 2.90
N GLY A 83 -6.24 -3.13 3.37
CA GLY A 83 -7.64 -3.22 3.79
C GLY A 83 -7.97 -2.23 4.90
N ASP A 84 -7.16 -2.19 5.95
CA ASP A 84 -7.35 -1.27 7.09
C ASP A 84 -7.35 0.20 6.65
N ARG A 85 -6.33 0.61 5.89
CA ARG A 85 -6.17 1.99 5.44
C ARG A 85 -7.23 2.37 4.42
N LEU A 86 -7.53 1.47 3.48
CA LEU A 86 -8.60 1.65 2.50
C LEU A 86 -9.94 1.87 3.21
N GLY A 87 -10.25 1.05 4.22
CA GLY A 87 -11.45 1.18 5.02
C GLY A 87 -11.53 2.53 5.73
N VAL A 88 -10.43 3.00 6.34
CA VAL A 88 -10.36 4.34 6.96
C VAL A 88 -10.62 5.44 5.93
N HIS A 89 -9.93 5.43 4.78
CA HIS A 89 -10.09 6.44 3.75
C HIS A 89 -11.50 6.46 3.16
N MET A 90 -12.10 5.29 2.91
CA MET A 90 -13.47 5.17 2.41
C MET A 90 -14.50 5.62 3.45
N ALA A 91 -14.31 5.32 4.73
CA ALA A 91 -15.20 5.77 5.79
C ALA A 91 -15.22 7.31 5.91
N GLN A 92 -14.09 7.95 5.64
CA GLN A 92 -13.97 9.41 5.62
C GLN A 92 -14.54 10.03 4.34
N LYS A 93 -14.25 9.45 3.17
CA LYS A 93 -14.62 10.02 1.86
C LYS A 93 -16.05 9.67 1.42
N CYS A 94 -16.48 8.42 1.60
CA CYS A 94 -17.77 7.92 1.13
C CYS A 94 -18.42 6.94 2.14
N PRO A 95 -18.81 7.43 3.33
CA PRO A 95 -19.31 6.58 4.43
C PRO A 95 -20.55 5.75 4.07
N ARG A 96 -21.40 6.22 3.15
CA ARG A 96 -22.56 5.43 2.67
C ARG A 96 -22.12 4.19 1.89
N LYS A 97 -21.08 4.32 1.07
CA LYS A 97 -20.58 3.23 0.23
C LYS A 97 -19.90 2.14 1.08
N ILE A 98 -19.17 2.53 2.12
CA ILE A 98 -18.55 1.54 3.01
C ILE A 98 -19.60 0.69 3.74
N GLN A 99 -20.72 1.30 4.15
CA GLN A 99 -21.83 0.58 4.78
C GLN A 99 -22.51 -0.39 3.81
N GLU A 100 -22.66 0.00 2.53
CA GLU A 100 -23.16 -0.88 1.48
C GLU A 100 -22.24 -2.09 1.28
N LEU A 101 -20.92 -1.88 1.28
CA LEU A 101 -19.93 -2.96 1.13
C LEU A 101 -19.84 -3.88 2.35
N GLN A 102 -19.95 -3.33 3.57
CA GLN A 102 -20.06 -4.11 4.80
C GLN A 102 -21.32 -4.97 4.82
N ALA A 103 -22.46 -4.44 4.34
CA ALA A 103 -23.70 -5.20 4.23
C ALA A 103 -23.62 -6.33 3.19
N LEU A 104 -22.71 -6.22 2.22
CA LEU A 104 -22.42 -7.25 1.22
C LEU A 104 -21.35 -8.26 1.67
N GLY A 105 -20.75 -8.09 2.85
CA GLY A 105 -19.69 -8.95 3.38
C GLY A 105 -18.34 -8.78 2.68
N ILE A 106 -18.10 -7.62 2.05
CA ILE A 106 -16.83 -7.31 1.36
C ILE A 106 -15.80 -6.74 2.34
N PHE A 107 -16.26 -6.08 3.40
CA PHE A 107 -15.44 -5.70 4.56
C PHE A 107 -16.07 -6.33 5.80
N ASP A 108 -15.36 -7.25 6.47
CA ASP A 108 -15.82 -7.85 7.73
C ASP A 108 -15.77 -6.82 8.88
N ASN A 109 -16.64 -6.99 9.88
CA ASN A 109 -16.64 -6.22 11.14
C ASN A 109 -15.60 -6.74 12.13
#